data_AF-A0A0Q3JHF8-F1
#
_entry.id   AF-A0A0Q3JHF8-F1
#
_cell.length_a   1.000
_cell.length_b   1.000
_cell.length_c   1.000
_cell.angle_alpha   90.00
_cell.angle_beta   90.00
_cell.angle_gamma   90.00
#
_symmetry.space_group_name_H-M   'P 1'
#
loop_
_entity.id
_entity.type
_entity.pdbx_description
1 polymer ?
#
loop_
_entity_poly.entity_id
_entity_poly.type
_entity_poly.pdbx_seq_one_letter_code
_entity_poly.pdbx_strand_id
1 'polypeptide(L)'
;MEAKDIEINLKLDPYHGKIVVPAARRQQPHTCFISSSSTCVESKYKRKGALQDPQEDFEVRLSTEDFIAMYEKEYGPIGGEAELLSTHGGFARLTNALEILKKEGVPGIKDKPEKKFPQDIKKLLNLAHAMLGTFKISKNYKTLKPGDIYVYDRNNRELVNGRTCSHAVAIIGYGCRGGVWYYVFQNSYGESWGEDGIGRYFFSSLNLS
;
A
#
# COMPACT_ATOMS: atom_id res chain seq x y z
N MET A 1 28.48 9.58 16.15
CA MET A 1 27.86 8.24 16.14
C MET A 1 27.04 8.14 14.87
N GLU A 2 27.46 7.28 13.95
CA GLU A 2 26.75 7.09 12.68
C GLU A 2 25.40 6.40 12.95
N ALA A 3 24.39 6.74 12.15
CA ALA A 3 23.10 6.06 12.23
C ALA A 3 23.26 4.65 11.65
N LYS A 4 23.29 3.63 12.53
CA LYS A 4 23.38 2.23 12.11
C LYS A 4 22.26 1.91 11.12
N ASP A 5 22.63 1.31 10.00
CA ASP A 5 21.69 0.82 9.01
C ASP A 5 20.69 -0.16 9.65
N ILE A 6 19.40 0.12 9.42
CA ILE A 6 18.28 -0.68 9.90
C ILE A 6 17.20 -0.73 8.82
N GLU A 7 16.51 -1.85 8.73
CA GLU A 7 15.27 -2.01 7.97
C GLU A 7 14.34 -2.88 8.80
N ILE A 8 13.06 -2.52 8.85
CA ILE A 8 11.96 -3.36 9.31
C ILE A 8 11.03 -3.50 8.10
N ASN A 9 10.65 -4.73 7.77
CA ASN A 9 9.95 -5.10 6.54
C ASN A 9 9.01 -6.29 6.82
N LEU A 10 7.71 -6.04 6.97
CA LEU A 10 6.72 -7.04 7.40
C LEU A 10 6.43 -8.16 6.37
N LYS A 11 7.05 -8.13 5.17
CA LYS A 11 7.08 -9.27 4.24
C LYS A 11 8.27 -10.21 4.48
N LEU A 12 9.32 -9.76 5.18
CA LEU A 12 10.52 -10.55 5.51
C LEU A 12 10.61 -10.88 7.01
N ASP A 13 10.20 -9.96 7.88
CA ASP A 13 10.26 -10.09 9.34
C ASP A 13 8.99 -10.77 9.89
N PRO A 14 9.08 -11.97 10.51
CA PRO A 14 7.90 -12.66 11.04
C PRO A 14 7.38 -12.02 12.34
N TYR A 15 6.16 -11.50 12.30
CA TYR A 15 5.47 -11.01 13.49
C TYR A 15 4.88 -12.18 14.28
N HIS A 16 5.33 -12.38 15.52
CA HIS A 16 5.02 -13.57 16.32
C HIS A 16 5.25 -14.89 15.56
N GLY A 17 6.29 -14.95 14.73
CA GLY A 17 6.65 -16.15 13.95
C GLY A 17 5.89 -16.32 12.63
N LYS A 18 4.93 -15.44 12.28
CA LYS A 18 4.18 -15.51 11.01
C LYS A 18 4.46 -14.29 10.12
N ILE A 19 4.54 -14.50 8.80
CA ILE A 19 4.59 -13.39 7.83
C ILE A 19 3.18 -12.79 7.70
N VAL A 20 3.05 -11.50 8.03
CA VAL A 20 1.74 -10.82 8.09
C VAL A 20 1.47 -9.90 6.90
N VAL A 21 2.22 -10.01 5.81
CA VAL A 21 1.97 -9.33 4.54
C VAL A 21 1.65 -10.38 3.45
N PRO A 22 0.57 -10.22 2.66
CA PRO A 22 0.22 -11.16 1.59
C PRO A 22 1.20 -11.08 0.39
N ALA A 23 1.25 -12.13 -0.43
CA ALA A 23 1.98 -12.15 -1.72
C ALA A 23 1.52 -11.00 -2.64
N ALA A 24 2.44 -10.37 -3.37
CA ALA A 24 2.17 -9.09 -4.03
C ALA A 24 1.14 -9.24 -5.17
N ARG A 25 0.25 -8.25 -5.30
CA ARG A 25 -0.77 -8.23 -6.35
C ARG A 25 -0.17 -7.72 -7.66
N ARG A 26 -0.69 -8.20 -8.80
CA ARG A 26 -0.53 -7.55 -10.11
C ARG A 26 -1.84 -6.85 -10.42
N GLN A 27 -1.86 -5.53 -10.36
CA GLN A 27 -3.06 -4.72 -10.57
C GLN A 27 -3.51 -4.72 -12.03
N GLN A 28 -4.78 -4.39 -12.23
CA GLN A 28 -5.30 -3.91 -13.51
C GLN A 28 -4.94 -2.40 -13.68
N PRO A 29 -5.12 -1.78 -14.86
CA PRO A 29 -4.88 -0.34 -15.04
C PRO A 29 -5.62 0.50 -13.98
N HIS A 30 -4.95 1.52 -13.44
CA HIS A 30 -5.48 2.45 -12.43
C HIS A 30 -5.90 1.86 -11.06
N THR A 31 -6.07 0.55 -10.87
CA THR A 31 -6.55 -0.10 -9.62
C THR A 31 -5.49 -0.27 -8.52
N CYS A 32 -4.50 0.62 -8.46
CA CYS A 32 -3.48 0.62 -7.41
C CYS A 32 -4.10 0.81 -6.01
N PHE A 33 -5.07 1.71 -5.91
CA PHE A 33 -5.79 2.06 -4.68
C PHE A 33 -6.62 0.90 -4.12
N ILE A 34 -7.20 0.07 -4.98
CA ILE A 34 -7.85 -1.21 -4.62
C ILE A 34 -6.79 -2.17 -4.08
N SER A 35 -5.72 -2.39 -4.84
CA SER A 35 -4.67 -3.36 -4.51
C SER A 35 -3.98 -3.06 -3.18
N SER A 36 -3.62 -1.80 -2.91
CA SER A 36 -3.00 -1.37 -1.66
C SER A 36 -3.95 -1.49 -0.48
N SER A 37 -5.24 -1.16 -0.67
CA SER A 37 -6.24 -1.26 0.39
C SER A 37 -6.51 -2.72 0.78
N SER A 38 -6.62 -3.62 -0.22
CA SER A 38 -6.73 -5.07 0.03
C SER A 38 -5.54 -5.62 0.80
N THR A 39 -4.31 -5.27 0.41
CA THR A 39 -3.08 -5.67 1.13
C THR A 39 -3.10 -5.23 2.60
N CYS A 40 -3.47 -3.99 2.90
CA CYS A 40 -3.54 -3.50 4.29
C CYS A 40 -4.61 -4.24 5.12
N VAL A 41 -5.76 -4.56 4.51
CA VAL A 41 -6.86 -5.29 5.16
C VAL A 41 -6.48 -6.75 5.41
N GLU A 42 -5.89 -7.43 4.43
CA GLU A 42 -5.36 -8.79 4.57
C GLU A 42 -4.26 -8.88 5.64
N SER A 43 -3.36 -7.90 5.65
CA SER A 43 -2.28 -7.81 6.63
C SER A 43 -2.82 -7.66 8.05
N LYS A 44 -3.84 -6.81 8.26
CA LYS A 44 -4.53 -6.67 9.55
C LYS A 44 -5.05 -8.01 10.09
N TYR A 45 -5.62 -8.87 9.24
CA TYR A 45 -6.16 -10.16 9.70
C TYR A 45 -5.08 -11.22 9.91
N LYS A 46 -4.05 -11.29 9.05
CA LYS A 46 -2.87 -12.14 9.32
C LYS A 46 -2.23 -11.80 10.66
N ARG A 47 -2.08 -10.50 10.94
CA ARG A 47 -1.64 -9.96 12.23
C ARG A 47 -2.58 -10.33 13.38
N LYS A 48 -3.91 -10.34 13.18
CA LYS A 48 -4.87 -10.81 14.21
C LYS A 48 -4.65 -12.30 14.51
N GLY A 49 -4.51 -13.14 13.49
CA GLY A 49 -4.29 -14.59 13.62
C GLY A 49 -3.00 -14.92 14.39
N ALA A 50 -1.90 -14.23 14.05
CA ALA A 50 -0.62 -14.33 14.75
C ALA A 50 -0.64 -13.89 16.23
N LEU A 51 -1.72 -13.22 16.67
CA LEU A 51 -1.97 -12.78 18.05
C LEU A 51 -3.05 -13.61 18.78
N GLN A 52 -3.60 -14.65 18.16
CA GLN A 52 -4.47 -15.59 18.88
C GLN A 52 -3.63 -16.64 19.62
N ASP A 53 -4.24 -17.28 20.62
CA ASP A 53 -3.71 -18.47 21.31
C ASP A 53 -4.79 -19.57 21.30
N PRO A 54 -4.62 -20.66 20.52
CA PRO A 54 -3.52 -20.91 19.58
C PRO A 54 -3.54 -19.95 18.38
N GLN A 55 -2.40 -19.78 17.71
CA GLN A 55 -2.29 -18.87 16.56
C GLN A 55 -3.06 -19.37 15.32
N GLU A 56 -3.97 -18.54 14.82
CA GLU A 56 -4.74 -18.79 13.59
C GLU A 56 -3.97 -18.34 12.33
N ASP A 57 -4.39 -18.84 11.16
CA ASP A 57 -3.92 -18.38 9.85
C ASP A 57 -5.04 -17.74 9.05
N PHE A 58 -4.80 -16.51 8.58
CA PHE A 58 -5.69 -15.83 7.64
C PHE A 58 -5.19 -16.03 6.21
N GLU A 59 -5.73 -17.03 5.53
CA GLU A 59 -5.44 -17.33 4.12
C GLU A 59 -6.32 -16.57 3.13
N VAL A 60 -7.41 -15.96 3.61
CA VAL A 60 -8.38 -15.27 2.75
C VAL A 60 -7.71 -14.10 2.02
N ARG A 61 -7.68 -14.18 0.70
CA ARG A 61 -7.30 -13.09 -0.21
C ARG A 61 -8.59 -12.41 -0.69
N LEU A 62 -8.65 -11.08 -0.65
CA LEU A 62 -9.80 -10.34 -1.17
C LEU A 62 -9.83 -10.41 -2.69
N SER A 63 -11.01 -10.62 -3.26
CA SER A 63 -11.22 -10.57 -4.71
C SER A 63 -10.91 -9.16 -5.23
N THR A 64 -10.09 -9.06 -6.28
CA THR A 64 -9.85 -7.76 -6.93
C THR A 64 -10.98 -7.44 -7.89
N GLU A 65 -11.54 -8.47 -8.52
CA GLU A 65 -12.58 -8.44 -9.52
C GLU A 65 -13.92 -7.99 -8.89
N ASP A 66 -14.29 -8.55 -7.73
CA ASP A 66 -15.48 -8.10 -7.00
C ASP A 66 -15.31 -6.69 -6.44
N PHE A 67 -14.11 -6.31 -5.96
CA PHE A 67 -13.87 -4.95 -5.47
C PHE A 67 -13.95 -3.91 -6.60
N ILE A 68 -13.49 -4.24 -7.81
CA ILE A 68 -13.69 -3.43 -9.01
C ILE A 68 -15.20 -3.33 -9.32
N ALA A 69 -15.92 -4.45 -9.38
CA ALA A 69 -17.35 -4.45 -9.70
C ALA A 69 -18.19 -3.66 -8.66
N MET A 70 -17.87 -3.77 -7.37
CA MET A 70 -18.49 -2.97 -6.30
C MET A 70 -18.17 -1.48 -6.45
N TYR A 71 -16.92 -1.13 -6.75
CA TYR A 71 -16.52 0.25 -6.99
C TYR A 71 -17.22 0.86 -8.19
N GLU A 72 -17.23 0.18 -9.33
CA GLU A 72 -17.80 0.70 -10.57
C GLU A 72 -19.33 0.80 -10.51
N LYS A 73 -19.97 -0.04 -9.69
CA LYS A 73 -21.40 0.04 -9.36
C LYS A 73 -21.77 1.25 -8.49
N GLU A 74 -20.94 1.66 -7.53
CA GLU A 74 -21.22 2.83 -6.67
C GLU A 74 -20.70 4.16 -7.27
N TYR A 75 -19.59 4.13 -8.00
CA TYR A 75 -18.86 5.35 -8.42
C TYR A 75 -18.61 5.49 -9.94
N GLY A 76 -18.97 4.50 -10.76
CA GLY A 76 -18.69 4.49 -12.19
C GLY A 76 -17.30 3.97 -12.57
N PRO A 77 -17.02 3.82 -13.88
CA PRO A 77 -15.87 3.06 -14.40
C PRO A 77 -14.51 3.67 -14.03
N ILE A 78 -13.58 2.82 -13.57
CA ILE A 78 -12.27 3.24 -13.05
C ILE A 78 -11.38 3.70 -14.21
N GLY A 79 -11.00 4.98 -14.18
CA GLY A 79 -10.25 5.62 -15.26
C GLY A 79 -11.14 6.31 -16.30
N GLY A 80 -12.45 6.10 -16.24
CA GLY A 80 -13.45 6.80 -17.06
C GLY A 80 -13.95 8.11 -16.44
N GLU A 81 -13.57 8.44 -15.20
CA GLU A 81 -14.03 9.64 -14.53
C GLU A 81 -13.50 10.92 -15.21
N ALA A 82 -14.38 11.89 -15.45
CA ALA A 82 -14.02 13.16 -16.08
C ALA A 82 -13.09 13.97 -15.17
N GLU A 83 -11.78 13.93 -15.46
CA GLU A 83 -10.74 14.54 -14.63
C GLU A 83 -10.91 16.04 -14.38
N LEU A 84 -11.74 16.77 -15.13
CA LEU A 84 -11.98 18.21 -14.98
C LEU A 84 -12.27 18.66 -13.53
N LEU A 85 -12.87 17.81 -12.69
CA LEU A 85 -13.15 18.10 -11.30
C LEU A 85 -12.07 17.56 -10.33
N SER A 86 -11.69 18.37 -9.34
CA SER A 86 -10.71 18.03 -8.30
C SER A 86 -11.11 16.83 -7.41
N THR A 87 -12.39 16.46 -7.44
CA THR A 87 -12.99 15.33 -6.72
C THR A 87 -12.80 13.96 -7.39
N HIS A 88 -12.19 13.86 -8.57
CA HIS A 88 -12.05 12.60 -9.33
C HIS A 88 -10.59 12.09 -9.45
N GLY A 89 -9.67 12.64 -8.66
CA GLY A 89 -8.28 12.18 -8.61
C GLY A 89 -8.10 10.87 -7.82
N GLY A 90 -6.93 10.23 -7.94
CA GLY A 90 -6.63 8.94 -7.28
C GLY A 90 -6.78 8.94 -5.74
N PHE A 91 -6.69 10.10 -5.07
CA PHE A 91 -7.00 10.22 -3.64
C PHE A 91 -8.49 10.02 -3.35
N ALA A 92 -9.39 10.53 -4.21
CA ALA A 92 -10.82 10.31 -4.08
C ALA A 92 -11.19 8.86 -4.38
N ARG A 93 -10.62 8.25 -5.43
CA ARG A 93 -10.76 6.80 -5.68
C ARG A 93 -10.39 5.97 -4.45
N LEU A 94 -9.30 6.36 -3.77
CA LEU A 94 -8.87 5.71 -2.54
C LEU A 94 -9.82 5.95 -1.36
N THR A 95 -10.33 7.17 -1.18
CA THR A 95 -11.37 7.48 -0.16
C THR A 95 -12.63 6.65 -0.37
N ASN A 96 -13.09 6.53 -1.62
CA ASN A 96 -14.25 5.75 -2.02
C ASN A 96 -14.03 4.25 -1.78
N ALA A 97 -12.88 3.69 -2.17
CA ALA A 97 -12.54 2.29 -1.90
C ALA A 97 -12.44 1.97 -0.40
N LEU A 98 -11.90 2.90 0.41
CA LEU A 98 -11.96 2.79 1.87
C LEU A 98 -13.39 2.85 2.41
N GLU A 99 -14.31 3.53 1.73
CA GLU A 99 -15.71 3.62 2.14
C GLU A 99 -16.50 2.33 1.81
N ILE A 100 -16.27 1.72 0.64
CA ILE A 100 -16.78 0.37 0.32
C ILE A 100 -16.32 -0.64 1.38
N LEU A 101 -15.02 -0.66 1.70
CA LEU A 101 -14.44 -1.51 2.76
C LEU A 101 -15.00 -1.23 4.18
N LYS A 102 -15.63 -0.08 4.41
CA LYS A 102 -16.32 0.25 5.67
C LYS A 102 -17.80 -0.13 5.65
N LYS A 103 -18.51 0.16 4.55
CA LYS A 103 -19.96 -0.07 4.38
C LYS A 103 -20.28 -1.55 4.14
N GLU A 104 -19.69 -2.11 3.09
CA GLU A 104 -20.06 -3.39 2.51
C GLU A 104 -18.99 -4.47 2.76
N GLY A 105 -17.73 -4.05 2.91
CA GLY A 105 -16.58 -4.96 2.84
C GLY A 105 -16.24 -5.27 1.38
N VAL A 106 -15.57 -6.40 1.17
CA VAL A 106 -15.26 -6.97 -0.15
C VAL A 106 -15.28 -8.50 0.02
N PRO A 107 -15.86 -9.27 -0.91
CA PRO A 107 -15.78 -10.73 -0.90
C PRO A 107 -14.33 -11.23 -0.83
N GLY A 108 -14.06 -12.09 0.15
CA GLY A 108 -12.85 -12.90 0.18
C GLY A 108 -13.11 -14.24 -0.47
N ILE A 109 -12.06 -14.96 -0.85
CA ILE A 109 -12.18 -16.36 -1.30
C ILE A 109 -12.41 -17.32 -0.10
N LYS A 110 -13.28 -16.90 0.85
CA LYS A 110 -13.92 -17.63 2.00
C LYS A 110 -14.64 -16.72 3.05
N ASP A 111 -14.54 -15.38 2.98
CA ASP A 111 -15.15 -14.37 3.89
C ASP A 111 -14.79 -14.44 5.41
N LYS A 112 -15.09 -13.51 6.34
CA LYS A 112 -15.83 -12.22 6.40
C LYS A 112 -15.00 -11.08 7.10
N PRO A 113 -15.36 -9.77 7.03
CA PRO A 113 -14.53 -8.64 7.51
C PRO A 113 -15.10 -7.75 8.66
N GLU A 114 -14.27 -6.93 9.35
CA GLU A 114 -14.67 -5.67 10.05
C GLU A 114 -13.53 -4.66 10.44
N LYS A 115 -13.91 -3.49 11.03
CA LYS A 115 -13.16 -2.19 11.19
C LYS A 115 -12.18 -2.13 12.42
N LYS A 116 -11.45 -1.09 12.90
CA LYS A 116 -11.09 0.34 12.57
C LYS A 116 -9.71 0.67 13.28
N PHE A 117 -9.09 1.88 13.18
CA PHE A 117 -7.76 2.21 13.81
C PHE A 117 -7.47 3.70 14.20
N PRO A 118 -6.57 3.97 15.18
CA PRO A 118 -5.91 5.27 15.46
C PRO A 118 -4.34 5.26 15.28
N GLN A 119 -3.63 6.35 15.65
CA GLN A 119 -2.31 6.74 15.09
C GLN A 119 -1.04 6.53 15.97
N ASP A 120 0.04 6.06 15.33
CA ASP A 120 1.45 6.54 15.36
C ASP A 120 2.23 5.66 14.37
N ILE A 121 2.80 6.21 13.29
CA ILE A 121 3.30 5.41 12.16
C ILE A 121 4.41 4.43 12.55
N LYS A 122 5.43 4.86 13.32
CA LYS A 122 6.53 3.94 13.69
C LYS A 122 6.06 2.89 14.68
N LYS A 123 5.24 3.27 15.66
CA LYS A 123 4.62 2.35 16.62
C LYS A 123 3.67 1.36 15.94
N LEU A 124 2.88 1.80 14.95
CA LEU A 124 1.97 0.95 14.18
C LEU A 124 2.75 -0.09 13.37
N LEU A 125 3.80 0.33 12.64
CA LEU A 125 4.67 -0.57 11.87
C LEU A 125 5.43 -1.56 12.77
N ASN A 126 5.94 -1.12 13.93
CA ASN A 126 6.57 -2.01 14.92
C ASN A 126 5.58 -2.98 15.59
N LEU A 127 4.30 -2.61 15.67
CA LEU A 127 3.20 -3.48 16.03
C LEU A 127 2.65 -4.27 14.83
N ALA A 128 3.35 -4.30 13.70
CA ALA A 128 3.04 -5.02 12.47
C ALA A 128 1.71 -4.65 11.77
N HIS A 129 1.37 -3.36 11.75
CA HIS A 129 0.26 -2.84 10.95
C HIS A 129 0.77 -2.31 9.60
N ALA A 130 0.47 -3.00 8.50
CA ALA A 130 0.62 -2.40 7.18
C ALA A 130 -0.29 -1.16 7.05
N MET A 131 0.25 -0.07 6.53
CA MET A 131 -0.43 1.22 6.40
C MET A 131 -0.62 1.61 4.94
N LEU A 132 -1.72 2.27 4.63
CA LEU A 132 -2.00 2.72 3.27
C LEU A 132 -1.23 4.02 2.97
N GLY A 133 -0.41 4.01 1.92
CA GLY A 133 0.42 5.14 1.49
C GLY A 133 0.13 5.60 0.07
N THR A 134 0.30 6.89 -0.20
CA THR A 134 0.20 7.47 -1.55
C THR A 134 1.33 8.47 -1.80
N PHE A 135 1.88 8.47 -3.01
CA PHE A 135 2.91 9.44 -3.42
C PHE A 135 2.79 9.81 -4.90
N LYS A 136 3.43 10.92 -5.29
CA LYS A 136 3.55 11.33 -6.70
C LYS A 136 4.66 10.55 -7.40
N ILE A 137 4.40 10.14 -8.64
CA ILE A 137 5.40 9.43 -9.46
C ILE A 137 6.06 10.34 -10.50
N SER A 138 7.34 10.15 -10.66
CA SER A 138 8.20 10.71 -11.72
C SER A 138 8.75 9.57 -12.58
N LYS A 139 9.27 9.88 -13.77
CA LYS A 139 9.66 8.89 -14.79
C LYS A 139 10.67 7.85 -14.26
N ASN A 140 11.56 8.26 -13.37
CA ASN A 140 12.52 7.40 -12.68
C ASN A 140 11.87 6.27 -11.84
N TYR A 141 10.60 6.40 -11.42
CA TYR A 141 9.86 5.34 -10.72
C TYR A 141 9.75 4.05 -11.56
N LYS A 142 9.68 4.18 -12.90
CA LYS A 142 9.61 3.05 -13.83
C LYS A 142 10.97 2.36 -14.05
N THR A 143 12.07 2.99 -13.60
CA THR A 143 13.44 2.53 -13.81
C THR A 143 14.19 2.25 -12.51
N LEU A 144 13.46 2.14 -11.38
CA LEU A 144 14.01 1.73 -10.09
C LEU A 144 14.56 0.31 -10.18
N LYS A 145 15.74 0.10 -9.61
CA LYS A 145 16.36 -1.21 -9.44
C LYS A 145 15.96 -1.83 -8.09
N PRO A 146 16.10 -3.15 -7.93
CA PRO A 146 16.15 -3.76 -6.60
C PRO A 146 17.14 -3.01 -5.69
N GLY A 147 16.76 -2.78 -4.44
CA GLY A 147 17.57 -2.07 -3.44
C GLY A 147 17.48 -0.54 -3.46
N ASP A 148 17.03 0.09 -4.55
CA ASP A 148 16.95 1.55 -4.68
C ASP A 148 15.97 2.20 -3.69
N ILE A 149 16.30 3.43 -3.25
CA ILE A 149 15.38 4.31 -2.52
C ILE A 149 14.84 5.35 -3.50
N TYR A 150 13.55 5.28 -3.80
CA TYR A 150 12.89 6.20 -4.72
C TYR A 150 12.78 7.61 -4.12
N VAL A 151 13.21 8.60 -4.91
CA VAL A 151 13.02 10.03 -4.67
C VAL A 151 12.19 10.61 -5.83
N TYR A 152 11.13 11.35 -5.50
CA TYR A 152 10.26 12.00 -6.49
C TYR A 152 10.95 13.21 -7.14
N ASP A 153 11.20 13.12 -8.44
CA ASP A 153 11.76 14.16 -9.27
C ASP A 153 10.66 15.14 -9.73
N ARG A 154 10.72 16.36 -9.22
CA ARG A 154 9.75 17.44 -9.51
C ARG A 154 9.84 17.98 -10.94
N ASN A 155 10.94 17.71 -11.64
CA ASN A 155 11.19 18.13 -13.01
C ASN A 155 10.75 17.03 -13.99
N ASN A 156 11.18 15.78 -13.76
CA ASN A 156 10.85 14.61 -14.60
C ASN A 156 9.53 13.92 -14.19
N ARG A 157 8.48 14.70 -13.96
CA ARG A 157 7.15 14.22 -13.53
C ARG A 157 6.54 13.25 -14.55
N GLU A 158 5.89 12.20 -14.06
CA GLU A 158 4.99 11.39 -14.86
C GLU A 158 3.66 12.12 -14.96
N LEU A 159 3.11 12.26 -16.17
CA LEU A 159 1.86 13.00 -16.42
C LEU A 159 0.78 12.09 -16.99
N VAL A 160 -0.43 12.19 -16.42
CA VAL A 160 -1.67 11.67 -16.98
C VAL A 160 -2.59 12.87 -17.17
N ASN A 161 -3.16 13.05 -18.36
CA ASN A 161 -4.07 14.17 -18.70
C ASN A 161 -3.56 15.56 -18.25
N GLY A 162 -2.25 15.81 -18.43
CA GLY A 162 -1.58 17.06 -18.07
C GLY A 162 -1.26 17.23 -16.57
N ARG A 163 -1.68 16.30 -15.70
CA ARG A 163 -1.48 16.34 -14.25
C ARG A 163 -0.46 15.32 -13.78
N THR A 164 0.22 15.62 -12.67
CA THR A 164 1.19 14.70 -12.07
C THR A 164 0.48 13.44 -11.56
N CYS A 165 0.91 12.28 -12.05
CA CYS A 165 0.36 11.00 -11.64
C CYS A 165 0.71 10.70 -10.17
N SER A 166 -0.24 10.09 -9.46
CA SER A 166 -0.08 9.63 -8.08
C SER A 166 -0.33 8.12 -8.02
N HIS A 167 0.47 7.42 -7.22
CA HIS A 167 0.38 5.98 -7.02
C HIS A 167 0.03 5.66 -5.56
N ALA A 168 -0.59 4.49 -5.34
CA ALA A 168 -1.02 4.01 -4.03
C ALA A 168 -0.38 2.64 -3.73
N VAL A 169 0.11 2.46 -2.50
CA VAL A 169 0.93 1.33 -2.06
C VAL A 169 0.58 0.96 -0.61
N ALA A 170 0.96 -0.24 -0.18
CA ALA A 170 0.94 -0.59 1.24
C ALA A 170 2.34 -0.32 1.81
N ILE A 171 2.46 0.63 2.74
CA ILE A 171 3.65 0.79 3.59
C ILE A 171 3.69 -0.41 4.54
N ILE A 172 4.73 -1.23 4.43
CA ILE A 172 4.93 -2.47 5.19
C ILE A 172 6.18 -2.39 6.09
N GLY A 173 6.79 -1.22 6.23
CA GLY A 173 7.99 -1.07 7.03
C GLY A 173 8.65 0.30 6.91
N TYR A 174 9.81 0.43 7.54
CA TYR A 174 10.68 1.60 7.44
C TYR A 174 12.14 1.20 7.62
N GLY A 175 13.06 2.04 7.15
CA GLY A 175 14.48 1.85 7.38
C GLY A 175 15.27 3.15 7.39
N CYS A 176 16.56 3.00 7.65
CA CYS A 176 17.59 4.01 7.57
C CYS A 176 18.82 3.38 6.90
N ARG A 177 19.42 4.04 5.91
CA ARG A 177 20.64 3.58 5.22
C ARG A 177 21.57 4.78 5.03
N GLY A 178 22.76 4.76 5.64
CA GLY A 178 23.68 5.91 5.62
C GLY A 178 23.06 7.21 6.16
N GLY A 179 22.17 7.13 7.16
CA GLY A 179 21.41 8.27 7.70
C GLY A 179 20.16 8.68 6.90
N VAL A 180 19.95 8.14 5.68
CA VAL A 180 18.77 8.42 4.85
C VAL A 180 17.61 7.53 5.31
N TRP A 181 16.54 8.15 5.83
CA TRP A 181 15.32 7.44 6.24
C TRP A 181 14.36 7.21 5.06
N TYR A 182 13.72 6.04 5.04
CA TYR A 182 12.76 5.65 4.01
C TYR A 182 11.65 4.76 4.57
N TYR A 183 10.51 4.74 3.88
CA TYR A 183 9.47 3.74 4.07
C TYR A 183 9.73 2.55 3.17
N VAL A 184 9.47 1.34 3.67
CA VAL A 184 9.42 0.11 2.86
C VAL A 184 7.97 -0.11 2.46
N PHE A 185 7.70 -0.34 1.18
CA PHE A 185 6.35 -0.49 0.66
C PHE A 185 6.21 -1.69 -0.27
N GLN A 186 5.07 -2.38 -0.18
CA GLN A 186 4.64 -3.35 -1.18
C GLN A 186 3.91 -2.64 -2.31
N ASN A 187 4.38 -2.85 -3.53
CA ASN A 187 3.78 -2.38 -4.76
C ASN A 187 2.79 -3.41 -5.31
N SER A 188 1.94 -2.96 -6.24
CA SER A 188 0.90 -3.75 -6.90
C SER A 188 1.26 -4.09 -8.36
N TYR A 189 2.55 -4.13 -8.70
CA TYR A 189 3.05 -4.47 -10.05
C TYR A 189 3.48 -5.95 -10.18
N GLY A 190 3.09 -6.80 -9.23
CA GLY A 190 3.52 -8.19 -9.10
C GLY A 190 4.92 -8.36 -8.51
N GLU A 191 5.25 -9.59 -8.13
CA GLU A 191 6.49 -9.93 -7.41
C GLU A 191 7.76 -9.80 -8.27
N SER A 192 7.60 -9.78 -9.60
CA SER A 192 8.65 -9.49 -10.57
C SER A 192 9.11 -8.02 -10.62
N TRP A 193 8.66 -7.15 -9.70
CA TRP A 193 9.01 -5.74 -9.65
C TRP A 193 9.74 -5.41 -8.35
N GLY A 194 10.84 -4.63 -8.43
CA GLY A 194 11.66 -4.30 -7.26
C GLY A 194 12.27 -5.54 -6.62
N GLU A 195 12.21 -5.63 -5.30
CA GLU A 195 12.59 -6.82 -4.54
C GLU A 195 11.33 -7.59 -4.15
N ASP A 196 10.92 -8.60 -4.92
CA ASP A 196 9.76 -9.43 -4.59
C ASP A 196 8.45 -8.61 -4.37
N GLY A 197 8.23 -7.64 -5.24
CA GLY A 197 7.13 -6.67 -5.17
C GLY A 197 7.37 -5.49 -4.21
N ILE A 198 8.51 -5.44 -3.51
CA ILE A 198 8.86 -4.42 -2.51
C ILE A 198 9.69 -3.29 -3.16
N GLY A 199 9.42 -2.05 -2.73
CA GLY A 199 10.24 -0.88 -3.02
C GLY A 199 10.46 -0.01 -1.78
N ARG A 200 11.33 1.00 -1.88
CA ARG A 200 11.61 1.97 -0.81
C ARG A 200 11.29 3.39 -1.26
N TYR A 201 10.67 4.17 -0.40
CA TYR A 201 10.29 5.57 -0.65
C TYR A 201 11.04 6.50 0.32
N PHE A 202 11.87 7.42 -0.19
CA PHE A 202 12.49 8.44 0.64
C PHE A 202 11.43 9.39 1.21
N PHE A 203 11.29 9.43 2.53
CA PHE A 203 10.51 10.46 3.20
C PHE A 203 11.44 11.41 3.94
N SER A 204 11.27 12.71 3.68
CA SER A 204 11.90 13.74 4.49
C SER A 204 11.36 13.64 5.92
N SER A 205 12.26 13.59 6.90
CA SER A 205 11.90 13.77 8.32
C SER A 205 11.54 15.23 8.64
N LEU A 206 11.85 16.18 7.75
CA LEU A 206 11.36 17.55 7.81
C LEU A 206 10.05 17.70 7.03
N ASN A 207 9.08 18.35 7.68
CA ASN A 207 7.71 18.70 7.25
C ASN A 207 6.60 17.73 7.71
N LEU A 208 6.61 17.40 9.00
CA LEU A 208 5.38 17.48 9.80
C LEU A 208 5.31 18.88 10.40
N SER A 209 4.34 19.67 9.95
CA SER A 209 4.04 21.05 10.38
C SER A 209 2.54 21.20 10.52
#